data_AF-A0AAJ5NHJ9-F1
#
_entry.id   AF-A0AAJ5NHJ9-F1
#
_cell.length_a   1.000
_cell.length_b   1.000
_cell.length_c   1.000
_cell.angle_alpha   90.00
_cell.angle_beta   90.00
_cell.angle_gamma   90.00
#
_symmetry.space_group_name_H-M   'P 1'
#
loop_
_entity.id
_entity.type
_entity.pdbx_description
1 polymer ?
#
loop_
_entity_poly.entity_id
_entity_poly.type
_entity_poly.pdbx_seq_one_letter_code
_entity_poly.pdbx_strand_id
1 'polypeptide(L)'
;MAEMKYQIRREGSHFKLSFPEEEPATVPFQPSKTKKYKPSIWSKIGTFFDIAFNIIVMVFGFLIATPFFILNVLLNWVVMFLGLSLFWIFAYFAYRVFILNVVEGGNPFETGWSVLAILLISFIGAIMATISKIRE
;
A
#
# COMPACT_ATOMS: atom_id res chain seq x y z
N MET A 1 -27.43 28.43 -32.66
CA MET A 1 -28.62 27.78 -33.24
C MET A 1 -28.48 27.87 -34.75
N ALA A 2 -28.48 26.75 -35.47
CA ALA A 2 -28.23 26.73 -36.91
C ALA A 2 -29.49 27.15 -37.68
N GLU A 3 -29.37 28.16 -38.53
CA GLU A 3 -30.46 28.64 -39.39
C GLU A 3 -30.58 27.70 -40.60
N MET A 4 -31.60 26.85 -40.62
CA MET A 4 -31.94 26.09 -41.84
C MET A 4 -32.59 27.04 -42.85
N LYS A 5 -31.87 27.31 -43.94
CA LYS A 5 -32.34 28.20 -45.00
C LYS A 5 -33.21 27.41 -45.98
N TYR A 6 -34.53 27.51 -45.82
CA TYR A 6 -35.51 26.86 -46.69
C TYR A 6 -35.57 27.56 -48.06
N GLN A 7 -35.62 26.79 -49.15
CA GLN A 7 -35.94 27.32 -50.48
C GLN A 7 -37.38 26.98 -50.82
N ILE A 8 -38.23 28.00 -50.92
CA ILE A 8 -39.63 27.87 -51.35
C ILE A 8 -39.68 28.23 -52.83
N ARG A 9 -40.05 27.28 -53.69
CA ARG A 9 -40.25 27.53 -55.13
C ARG A 9 -41.71 27.33 -55.50
N ARG A 10 -42.30 28.30 -56.20
CA ARG A 10 -43.70 28.24 -56.66
C ARG A 10 -43.76 27.63 -58.06
N GLU A 11 -44.52 26.56 -58.23
CA GLU A 11 -44.91 26.04 -59.53
C GLU A 11 -46.44 26.14 -59.66
N GLY A 12 -46.91 27.14 -60.41
CA GLY A 12 -48.34 27.35 -60.64
C GLY A 12 -49.14 27.68 -59.36
N SER A 13 -50.24 26.96 -59.13
CA SER A 13 -51.17 27.18 -58.01
C SER A 13 -50.80 26.48 -56.70
N HIS A 14 -49.66 25.78 -56.63
CA HIS A 14 -49.21 25.09 -55.41
C HIS A 14 -47.73 25.36 -55.10
N PHE A 15 -47.38 25.27 -53.82
CA PHE A 15 -46.01 25.42 -53.33
C PHE A 15 -45.47 24.05 -52.90
N LYS A 16 -44.30 23.65 -53.41
CA LYS A 16 -43.56 22.50 -52.92
C LYS A 16 -42.42 22.96 -52.01
N LEU A 17 -42.36 22.37 -50.82
CA LEU A 17 -41.23 22.49 -49.90
C LEU A 17 -40.30 21.30 -50.13
N SER A 18 -39.10 21.56 -50.63
CA SER A 18 -38.05 20.55 -50.78
C SER A 18 -37.10 20.62 -49.58
N PHE A 19 -36.98 19.51 -48.86
CA PHE A 19 -35.95 19.31 -47.85
C PHE A 19 -34.66 18.86 -48.55
N PRO A 20 -33.46 19.28 -48.11
CA PRO A 20 -32.22 18.67 -48.59
C PRO A 20 -32.18 17.25 -48.04
N GLU A 21 -32.45 16.27 -48.90
CA GLU A 21 -32.29 14.85 -48.62
C GLU A 21 -30.79 14.52 -48.66
N GLU A 22 -30.32 13.80 -47.64
CA GLU A 22 -28.91 13.43 -47.46
C GLU A 22 -28.39 12.60 -48.63
N GLU A 23 -27.45 13.15 -49.40
CA GLU A 23 -26.50 12.35 -50.18
C GLU A 23 -25.32 11.99 -49.27
N PRO A 24 -25.01 10.70 -49.01
CA PRO A 24 -23.76 10.33 -48.36
C PRO A 24 -22.63 10.49 -49.38
N ALA A 25 -22.12 11.72 -49.51
CA ALA A 25 -20.88 11.96 -50.21
C ALA A 25 -19.76 11.21 -49.46
N THR A 26 -19.27 10.11 -50.05
CA THR A 26 -18.03 9.45 -49.63
C THR A 26 -16.88 10.43 -49.79
N VAL A 27 -16.62 11.23 -48.75
CA VAL A 27 -15.41 12.04 -48.66
C VAL A 27 -14.26 11.06 -48.33
N PRO A 28 -13.17 10.99 -49.12
CA PRO A 28 -12.02 10.24 -48.69
C PRO A 28 -11.50 10.95 -47.43
N PHE A 29 -11.55 10.25 -46.29
CA PHE A 29 -10.92 10.70 -45.06
C PHE A 29 -9.42 10.85 -45.32
N GLN A 30 -8.99 12.06 -45.68
CA GLN A 30 -7.59 12.41 -45.60
C GLN A 30 -7.28 12.58 -44.11
N PRO A 31 -6.37 11.79 -43.52
CA PRO A 31 -5.90 12.07 -42.19
C PRO A 31 -5.28 13.46 -42.25
N SER A 32 -5.89 14.41 -41.53
CA SER A 32 -5.32 15.74 -41.35
C SER A 32 -3.90 15.51 -40.83
N LYS A 33 -2.90 15.96 -41.59
CA LYS A 33 -1.49 15.81 -41.21
C LYS A 33 -1.36 16.36 -39.80
N THR A 34 -1.15 15.49 -38.82
CA THR A 34 -0.85 15.87 -37.45
C THR A 34 0.37 16.79 -37.52
N LYS A 35 0.17 18.07 -37.20
CA LYS A 35 1.27 19.02 -37.08
C LYS A 35 2.21 18.45 -36.03
N LYS A 36 3.33 17.87 -36.46
CA LYS A 36 4.41 17.45 -35.57
C LYS A 36 4.92 18.71 -34.89
N TYR A 37 4.45 18.96 -33.68
CA TYR A 37 4.92 20.05 -32.85
C TYR A 37 6.41 19.80 -32.62
N LYS A 38 7.27 20.64 -33.19
CA LYS A 38 8.71 20.55 -32.94
C LYS A 38 8.89 20.75 -31.44
N PRO A 39 9.50 19.79 -30.71
CA PRO A 39 9.70 19.97 -29.28
C PRO A 39 10.55 21.23 -29.09
N SER A 40 9.93 22.23 -28.47
CA SER A 40 10.58 23.49 -28.15
C SER A 40 11.76 23.21 -27.22
N ILE A 41 12.91 23.82 -27.49
CA ILE A 41 14.12 23.69 -26.64
C ILE A 41 13.78 24.11 -25.20
N TRP A 42 12.86 25.04 -25.01
CA TRP A 42 12.31 25.43 -23.71
C TRP A 42 11.56 24.32 -22.99
N SER A 43 10.86 23.43 -23.71
CA SER A 43 10.20 22.28 -23.08
C SER A 43 11.22 21.29 -22.54
N LYS A 44 12.36 21.11 -23.22
CA LYS A 44 13.45 20.22 -22.77
C LYS A 44 14.17 20.75 -21.53
N ILE A 45 14.36 22.07 -21.41
CA ILE A 45 14.92 22.69 -20.20
C ILE A 45 13.97 22.48 -19.02
N GLY A 46 12.67 22.70 -19.19
CA GLY A 46 11.66 22.47 -18.14
C GLY A 46 11.66 21.03 -17.64
N THR A 47 11.67 20.06 -18.58
CA THR A 47 11.73 18.63 -18.22
C THR A 47 13.04 18.26 -17.50
N PHE A 48 14.16 18.89 -17.84
CA PHE A 48 15.43 18.64 -17.17
C PHE A 48 15.41 19.12 -15.71
N PHE A 49 14.85 20.30 -15.44
CA PHE A 49 14.69 20.80 -14.07
C PHE A 49 13.69 19.97 -13.26
N ASP A 50 12.60 19.51 -13.88
CA ASP A 50 11.66 18.59 -13.22
C ASP A 50 12.34 17.28 -12.81
N ILE A 51 13.14 16.68 -13.70
CA ILE A 51 13.89 15.45 -13.40
C ILE A 51 14.90 15.71 -12.28
N ALA A 52 15.67 16.80 -12.37
CA ALA A 52 16.67 17.14 -11.35
C ALA A 52 16.01 17.37 -9.98
N PHE A 53 14.90 18.10 -9.94
CA PHE A 53 14.16 18.35 -8.72
C PHE A 53 13.58 17.05 -8.13
N ASN A 54 13.05 16.16 -8.97
CA ASN A 54 12.50 14.89 -8.51
C ASN A 54 13.58 13.97 -7.92
N ILE A 55 14.78 13.95 -8.53
CA ILE A 55 15.94 13.24 -7.96
C ILE A 55 16.34 13.84 -6.61
N ILE A 56 16.36 15.17 -6.49
CA ILE A 56 16.69 15.85 -5.23
C ILE A 56 15.69 15.48 -4.14
N VAL A 57 14.39 15.56 -4.42
CA VAL A 57 13.32 15.20 -3.48
C VAL A 57 13.41 13.72 -3.09
N MET A 58 13.69 12.83 -4.04
CA MET A 58 13.89 11.40 -3.76
C MET A 58 15.08 11.16 -2.83
N VAL A 59 16.22 11.81 -3.08
CA VAL A 59 17.43 11.68 -2.25
C VAL A 59 17.19 12.20 -0.84
N PHE A 60 16.54 13.35 -0.69
CA PHE A 60 16.18 13.88 0.62
C PHE A 60 15.17 12.99 1.35
N GLY A 61 14.17 12.48 0.65
CA GLY A 61 13.21 11.51 1.20
C GLY A 61 13.91 10.25 1.70
N PHE A 62 14.87 9.72 0.94
CA PHE A 62 15.69 8.59 1.36
C PHE A 62 16.57 8.92 2.57
N LEU A 63 17.26 10.06 2.58
CA LEU A 63 18.09 10.48 3.71
C LEU A 63 17.30 10.63 5.02
N ILE A 64 16.05 11.08 4.93
CA ILE A 64 15.19 11.26 6.10
C ILE A 64 14.57 9.92 6.51
N ALA A 65 14.07 9.13 5.57
CA ALA A 65 13.38 7.87 5.88
C ALA A 65 14.33 6.79 6.42
N THR A 66 15.57 6.73 5.91
CA THR A 66 16.56 5.70 6.28
C THR A 66 16.88 5.65 7.79
N PRO A 67 17.19 6.76 8.48
CA PRO A 67 17.46 6.72 9.92
C PRO A 67 16.23 6.28 10.73
N PHE A 68 15.01 6.71 10.37
CA PHE A 68 13.79 6.26 11.06
C PHE A 68 13.53 4.77 10.82
N PHE A 69 13.75 4.28 9.60
CA PHE A 69 13.66 2.87 9.29
C PHE A 69 14.64 2.03 10.12
N ILE A 70 15.91 2.45 10.18
CA ILE A 70 16.94 1.76 10.96
C ILE A 70 16.56 1.75 12.45
N LEU A 71 16.11 2.87 13.01
CA LEU A 71 15.68 2.96 14.40
C LEU A 71 14.51 2.01 14.70
N ASN A 72 13.50 1.96 13.84
CA ASN A 72 12.34 1.07 14.01
C ASN A 72 12.75 -0.41 13.94
N VAL A 73 13.61 -0.76 12.99
CA VAL A 73 14.15 -2.13 12.90
C VAL A 73 14.93 -2.47 14.16
N LEU A 74 15.78 -1.56 14.65
CA LEU A 74 16.58 -1.76 15.87
C LEU A 74 15.68 -1.98 17.10
N LEU A 75 14.64 -1.17 17.27
CA LEU A 75 13.68 -1.33 18.36
C LEU A 75 12.96 -2.68 18.29
N ASN A 76 12.52 -3.10 17.11
CA ASN A 76 11.89 -4.41 16.93
C ASN A 76 12.85 -5.56 17.23
N TRP A 77 14.14 -5.42 16.91
CA TRP A 77 15.16 -6.41 17.28
C TRP A 77 15.36 -6.49 18.78
N VAL A 78 15.39 -5.37 19.49
CA VAL A 78 15.47 -5.35 20.97
C VAL A 78 14.25 -6.03 21.58
N VAL A 79 13.04 -5.72 21.09
CA VAL A 79 11.81 -6.35 21.56
C VAL A 79 11.82 -7.85 21.30
N MET A 80 12.21 -8.30 20.11
CA MET A 80 12.38 -9.73 19.82
C MET A 80 13.38 -10.37 20.76
N PHE A 81 14.55 -9.75 20.98
CA PHE A 81 15.58 -10.29 21.85
C PHE A 81 15.10 -10.44 23.30
N LEU A 82 14.38 -9.46 23.83
CA LEU A 82 13.76 -9.54 25.16
C LEU A 82 12.73 -10.67 25.21
N GLY A 83 11.86 -10.79 24.21
CA GLY A 83 10.88 -11.87 24.13
C GLY A 83 11.52 -13.26 24.05
N LEU A 84 12.56 -13.42 23.23
CA LEU A 84 13.30 -14.67 23.07
C LEU A 84 14.08 -15.03 24.33
N SER A 85 14.67 -14.04 25.00
CA SER A 85 15.35 -14.24 26.28
C SER A 85 14.39 -14.71 27.38
N LEU A 86 13.25 -14.02 27.52
CA LEU A 86 12.19 -14.42 28.45
C LEU A 86 11.69 -15.85 28.14
N PHE A 87 11.44 -16.15 26.86
CA PHE A 87 11.03 -17.48 26.43
C PHE A 87 12.03 -18.56 26.86
N TRP A 88 13.33 -18.35 26.64
CA TRP A 88 14.36 -19.32 27.05
C TRP A 88 14.46 -19.50 28.56
N ILE A 89 14.26 -18.44 29.35
CA ILE A 89 14.21 -18.54 30.82
C ILE A 89 13.06 -19.46 31.25
N PHE A 90 11.87 -19.28 30.68
CA PHE A 90 10.72 -20.15 30.99
C PHE A 90 10.91 -21.58 30.50
N ALA A 91 11.45 -21.76 29.28
CA ALA A 91 11.74 -23.07 28.74
C ALA A 91 12.73 -23.85 29.61
N TYR A 92 13.78 -23.18 30.09
CA TYR A 92 14.74 -23.77 31.03
C TYR A 92 14.08 -24.16 32.35
N PHE A 93 13.23 -23.29 32.91
CA PHE A 93 12.55 -23.59 34.17
C PHE A 93 11.57 -24.77 34.02
N ALA A 94 10.78 -24.78 32.94
CA ALA A 94 9.90 -25.89 32.62
C ALA A 94 10.67 -27.20 32.41
N TYR A 95 11.80 -27.16 31.70
CA TYR A 95 12.67 -28.33 31.51
C TYR A 95 13.20 -28.87 32.85
N ARG A 96 13.65 -28.00 33.75
CA ARG A 96 14.12 -28.39 35.08
C ARG A 96 13.01 -29.02 35.93
N VAL A 97 11.84 -28.40 35.95
CA VAL A 97 10.71 -28.80 36.79
C VAL A 97 10.03 -30.06 36.29
N PHE A 98 9.80 -30.20 34.98
CA PHE A 98 9.01 -31.30 34.42
C PHE A 98 9.83 -32.44 33.85
N ILE A 99 11.06 -32.19 33.40
CA ILE A 99 11.87 -33.24 32.78
C ILE A 99 12.93 -33.73 33.76
N LEU A 100 13.74 -32.83 34.33
CA LEU A 100 14.85 -33.25 35.20
C LEU A 100 14.40 -33.72 36.59
N ASN A 101 13.46 -33.03 37.24
CA ASN A 101 12.96 -33.48 38.57
C ASN A 101 12.21 -34.83 38.51
N VAL A 102 11.66 -35.21 37.35
CA VAL A 102 10.98 -36.51 37.17
C VAL A 102 11.95 -37.66 37.13
N VAL A 103 13.18 -37.42 36.66
CA VAL A 103 14.22 -38.46 36.55
C VAL A 103 14.82 -38.81 37.92
N GLU A 104 14.79 -37.90 38.89
CA GLU A 104 15.36 -38.13 40.24
C GLU A 104 14.33 -38.32 41.36
N GLY A 105 13.11 -37.76 41.24
CA GLY A 105 12.20 -37.58 42.38
C GLY A 105 10.80 -38.18 42.26
N GLY A 106 10.42 -38.81 41.15
CA GLY A 106 9.04 -39.30 40.95
C GLY A 106 8.11 -38.23 40.35
N ASN A 107 6.81 -38.26 40.69
CA ASN A 107 5.77 -37.46 40.02
C ASN A 107 6.11 -35.95 40.11
N PRO A 108 6.19 -35.24 38.97
CA PRO A 108 6.53 -33.82 38.97
C PRO A 108 5.56 -32.96 39.76
N PHE A 109 4.32 -33.40 40.02
CA PHE A 109 3.32 -32.63 40.75
C PHE A 109 3.33 -32.85 42.28
N GLU A 110 4.16 -33.76 42.80
CA GLU A 110 4.23 -34.00 44.25
C GLU A 110 4.97 -32.89 45.01
N THR A 111 5.97 -32.27 44.38
CA THR A 111 6.65 -31.11 44.97
C THR A 111 5.87 -29.84 44.63
N GLY A 112 5.43 -29.10 45.66
CA GLY A 112 4.65 -27.86 45.49
C GLY A 112 5.33 -26.78 44.62
N TRP A 113 6.64 -26.90 44.40
CA TRP A 113 7.43 -26.08 43.48
C TRP A 113 6.94 -26.14 42.04
N SER A 114 6.46 -27.28 41.56
CA SER A 114 6.02 -27.46 40.18
C SER A 114 4.68 -26.80 39.93
N VAL A 115 3.79 -26.86 40.91
CA VAL A 115 2.51 -26.14 40.89
C VAL A 115 2.77 -24.63 40.89
N LEU A 116 3.72 -24.17 41.70
CA LEU A 116 4.14 -22.77 41.75
C LEU A 116 4.74 -22.31 40.41
N ALA A 117 5.53 -23.17 39.76
CA ALA A 117 6.09 -22.93 38.42
C ALA A 117 5.01 -22.70 37.36
N ILE A 118 4.00 -23.57 37.32
CA ILE A 118 2.86 -23.47 36.39
C ILE A 118 2.07 -22.19 36.65
N LEU A 119 1.81 -21.89 37.92
CA LEU A 119 1.12 -20.66 38.32
C LEU A 119 1.89 -19.42 37.83
N LEU A 120 3.20 -19.39 38.01
CA LEU A 120 4.05 -18.28 37.55
C LEU A 120 4.03 -18.13 36.03
N ILE A 121 4.19 -19.24 35.28
CA ILE A 121 4.13 -19.22 33.81
C ILE A 121 2.75 -18.78 33.33
N SER A 122 1.68 -19.30 33.93
CA SER A 122 0.30 -18.95 33.57
C SER A 122 -0.03 -17.48 33.88
N PHE A 123 0.47 -16.95 35.00
CA PHE A 123 0.30 -15.55 35.39
C PHE A 123 0.98 -14.61 34.41
N ILE A 124 2.20 -14.93 33.99
CA ILE A 124 2.96 -14.14 33.00
C ILE A 124 2.30 -14.22 31.63
N GLY A 125 1.83 -15.41 31.23
CA GLY A 125 1.02 -15.59 30.02
C GLY A 125 -0.25 -14.74 30.04
N ALA A 126 -0.96 -14.68 31.17
CA ALA A 126 -2.13 -13.84 31.34
C ALA A 126 -1.82 -12.34 31.25
N ILE A 127 -0.71 -11.88 31.84
CA ILE A 127 -0.24 -10.49 31.70
C ILE A 127 0.04 -10.17 30.22
N MET A 128 0.80 -11.02 29.53
CA MET A 128 1.13 -10.84 28.11
C MET A 128 -0.12 -10.80 27.22
N ALA A 129 -1.07 -11.72 27.44
CA ALA A 129 -2.35 -11.74 26.71
C ALA A 129 -3.18 -10.49 26.97
N THR A 130 -3.16 -9.96 28.19
CA THR A 130 -3.87 -8.74 28.56
C THR A 130 -3.23 -7.50 27.91
N ILE A 131 -1.90 -7.40 27.91
CA ILE A 131 -1.17 -6.33 27.22
C ILE A 131 -1.43 -6.37 25.71
N SER A 132 -1.46 -7.57 25.12
CA SER A 132 -1.75 -7.75 23.69
C SER A 132 -3.14 -7.20 23.31
N LYS A 133 -4.16 -7.42 24.16
CA LYS A 133 -5.52 -6.90 23.94
C LYS A 133 -5.66 -5.39 24.12
N ILE A 134 -4.77 -4.75 24.90
CA ILE A 134 -4.80 -3.29 25.12
C ILE A 134 -4.17 -2.55 23.94
N ARG A 135 -3.34 -3.23 23.14
CA ARG A 135 -2.63 -2.65 21.99
C ARG A 135 -3.42 -2.69 20.68
N GLU A 136 -4.46 -3.54 20.60
CA GLU A 136 -5.51 -3.46 19.56
C GLU A 136 -6.49 -2.33 19.87
#